data_AF-A0A7C7J9N0-F1
#
_entry.id   AF-A0A7C7J9N0-F1
#
_cell.length_a   1.000
_cell.length_b   1.000
_cell.length_c   1.000
_cell.angle_alpha   90.00
_cell.angle_beta   90.00
_cell.angle_gamma   90.00
#
_symmetry.space_group_name_H-M   'P 1'
#
loop_
_entity.id
_entity.type
_entity.pdbx_description
1 polymer ?
#
loop_
_entity_poly.entity_id
_entity_poly.type
_entity_poly.pdbx_seq_one_letter_code
_entity_poly.pdbx_strand_id
1 'polypeptide(L)' 'MKAEFSLPGNFMLNVHYHDFKDVFKSDPLGTELDVVISKKMGFGGVLQQGFAVYWPEEGEKIQYSFFMLNITL' A
#
# COMPACT_ATOMS: atom_id res chain seq x y z
N MET A 1 -1.52 9.64 5.51
CA MET A 1 -2.98 9.45 5.71
C MET A 1 -3.35 8.03 5.35
N LYS A 2 -4.14 7.35 6.18
CA LYS A 2 -4.59 5.98 5.92
C LYS A 2 -6.12 5.91 5.96
N ALA A 3 -6.72 5.18 5.02
CA ALA A 3 -8.14 4.86 5.01
C ALA A 3 -8.32 3.35 4.81
N GLU A 4 -9.25 2.76 5.55
CA GLU A 4 -9.54 1.32 5.50
C GLU A 4 -11.04 1.12 5.32
N PHE A 5 -11.42 0.23 4.41
CA PHE A 5 -12.81 -0.07 4.08
C PHE A 5 -13.03 -1.59 4.08
N SER A 6 -14.04 -2.02 4.81
CA SER A 6 -14.55 -3.39 4.71
C SER A 6 -15.49 -3.51 3.51
N LEU A 7 -15.26 -4.52 2.68
CA LEU A 7 -16.00 -4.80 1.46
C LEU A 7 -16.74 -6.16 1.57
N PRO A 8 -17.81 -6.38 0.79
CA PRO A 8 -18.52 -7.66 0.76
C PRO A 8 -17.58 -8.85 0.52
N GLY A 9 -17.87 -9.99 1.16
CA GLY A 9 -17.06 -11.20 1.01
C GLY A 9 -15.76 -11.21 1.82
N ASN A 10 -15.72 -10.46 2.92
CA ASN A 10 -14.58 -10.32 3.85
C ASN A 10 -13.31 -9.76 3.20
N PHE A 11 -13.50 -8.92 2.19
CA PHE A 11 -12.41 -8.16 1.59
C PHE A 11 -12.16 -6.88 2.40
N MET A 12 -10.91 -6.45 2.42
CA MET A 12 -10.47 -5.19 3.03
C MET A 12 -9.72 -4.39 1.99
N LEU A 13 -10.17 -3.17 1.73
CA LEU A 13 -9.47 -2.17 0.94
C LEU A 13 -8.71 -1.23 1.89
N ASN A 14 -7.41 -1.10 1.67
CA ASN A 14 -6.54 -0.18 2.38
C ASN A 14 -5.99 0.82 1.37
N VAL A 15 -6.18 2.11 1.65
CA VAL A 15 -5.59 3.21 0.88
C VAL A 15 -4.66 3.96 1.81
N HIS A 16 -3.40 4.09 1.42
CA HIS A 16 -2.40 4.79 2.20
C HIS A 16 -1.75 5.85 1.32
N TYR A 17 -1.69 7.08 1.82
CA TYR A 17 -0.98 8.18 1.19
C TYR A 17 0.10 8.66 2.14
N HIS A 18 1.35 8.70 1.69
CA HIS A 18 2.48 9.10 2.51
C HIS A 18 3.22 10.27 1.86
N ASP A 19 3.56 11.27 2.67
CA ASP A 19 4.42 12.40 2.31
C ASP A 19 5.79 12.17 2.99
N PHE A 20 6.80 11.82 2.18
CA PHE A 20 8.16 11.52 2.64
C PHE A 20 8.98 12.79 2.73
N LYS A 21 9.65 12.98 3.88
CA LYS A 21 10.54 14.12 4.14
C LYS A 21 11.84 13.65 4.77
N ASP A 22 12.91 14.39 4.48
CA ASP A 22 14.18 14.22 5.19
C ASP A 22 13.96 14.48 6.68
N VAL A 23 14.38 13.54 7.53
CA VAL A 23 14.10 13.60 8.97
C VAL A 23 14.86 14.73 9.69
N PHE A 24 15.97 15.22 9.11
CA PHE A 24 16.81 16.26 9.72
C PHE A 24 16.51 17.64 9.14
N LYS A 25 16.33 17.73 7.82
CA LYS A 25 16.13 19.00 7.10
C LYS A 25 14.67 19.31 6.81
N SER A 26 13.77 18.33 6.93
CA SER A 26 12.36 18.42 6.51
C SER A 26 12.16 18.74 5.03
N ASP A 27 13.21 18.57 4.22
CA ASP A 27 13.14 18.71 2.76
C ASP A 27 12.20 17.61 2.23
N PRO A 28 11.27 17.93 1.30
CA PRO A 28 10.42 16.92 0.71
C PRO A 28 11.28 15.94 -0.12
N LEU A 29 10.93 14.65 -0.07
CA LEU A 29 11.59 13.58 -0.83
C LEU A 29 10.66 12.99 -1.89
N GLY A 30 9.36 13.03 -1.63
CA GLY A 30 8.33 12.60 -2.56
C GLY A 30 7.07 12.17 -1.82
N THR A 31 6.08 11.74 -2.59
CA THR A 31 4.80 11.25 -2.08
C THR A 31 4.48 9.88 -2.64
N GLU A 32 3.83 9.03 -1.84
CA GLU A 32 3.41 7.68 -2.24
C GLU A 32 1.91 7.51 -2.04
N LEU A 33 1.28 6.79 -2.96
CA LEU A 33 -0.07 6.27 -2.82
C LEU A 33 -0.06 4.76 -2.97
N ASP A 34 -0.47 4.05 -1.93
CA ASP A 34 -0.73 2.61 -1.93
C ASP A 34 -2.22 2.34 -1.93
N VAL A 35 -2.65 1.40 -2.78
CA VAL A 35 -4.01 0.86 -2.80
C VAL A 35 -3.91 -0.65 -2.75
N VAL A 36 -4.36 -1.26 -1.66
CA VAL A 36 -4.25 -2.69 -1.39
C VAL A 36 -5.61 -3.28 -1.08
N ILE A 37 -6.05 -4.25 -1.89
CA ILE A 37 -7.18 -5.12 -1.56
C ILE A 37 -6.65 -6.42 -0.96
N SER A 38 -7.27 -6.86 0.12
CA SER A 38 -6.86 -8.07 0.83
C SER A 38 -8.04 -8.91 1.28
N LYS A 39 -7.81 -10.20 1.50
CA LYS A 39 -8.79 -11.15 2.01
C LYS A 39 -8.13 -12.13 2.96
N LYS A 40 -8.71 -12.28 4.16
CA LYS A 40 -8.36 -13.39 5.05
C LYS A 40 -8.93 -14.69 4.49
N MET A 41 -8.09 -15.71 4.42
CA MET A 41 -8.43 -17.03 3.90
C MET A 41 -8.87 -17.95 5.03
N GLY A 42 -9.71 -18.96 4.72
CA GLY A 42 -10.24 -19.88 5.72
C GLY A 42 -9.19 -20.72 6.46
N PHE A 43 -7.99 -20.86 5.88
CA PHE A 43 -6.85 -21.57 6.48
C PHE A 43 -5.89 -20.65 7.28
N GLY A 44 -6.30 -19.41 7.60
CA GLY A 44 -5.49 -18.48 8.39
C GLY A 44 -4.51 -17.62 7.59
N GLY A 45 -4.34 -17.88 6.29
CA GLY A 45 -3.54 -17.03 5.39
C GLY A 45 -4.22 -15.72 4.97
N VAL A 46 -3.46 -14.85 4.30
CA VAL A 46 -3.97 -13.59 3.73
C VAL A 46 -3.56 -13.49 2.26
N LEU A 47 -4.55 -13.26 1.40
CA LEU A 47 -4.34 -12.90 0.00
C LEU A 47 -4.35 -11.39 -0.15
N GLN A 48 -3.40 -10.82 -0.88
CA GLN A 48 -3.30 -9.38 -1.11
C GLN A 48 -2.96 -9.09 -2.58
N GLN A 49 -3.63 -8.10 -3.17
CA GLN A 49 -3.26 -7.49 -4.43
C GLN A 49 -3.11 -5.99 -4.17
N GLY A 50 -1.96 -5.43 -4.54
CA GLY A 50 -1.66 -4.02 -4.34
C GLY A 50 -1.18 -3.34 -5.61
N PHE A 51 -1.40 -2.04 -5.63
CA PHE A 51 -0.83 -1.08 -6.57
C PHE A 51 -0.28 0.09 -5.78
N ALA A 52 0.89 0.56 -6.16
CA ALA A 52 1.54 1.70 -5.54
C ALA A 52 2.16 2.62 -6.58
N VAL A 53 2.11 3.92 -6.30
CA VAL A 53 2.75 4.96 -7.10
C VAL A 53 3.54 5.86 -6.18
N TYR A 54 4.80 6.08 -6.53
CA TYR A 54 5.68 7.04 -5.87
C TYR A 54 6.03 8.18 -6.83
N TRP A 55 5.77 9.40 -6.39
CA TRP A 55 6.17 10.64 -7.05
C TRP A 55 7.35 11.24 -6.26
N PRO A 56 8.60 11.04 -6.72
CA PRO A 56 9.73 11.71 -6.11
C PRO A 56 9.68 13.21 -6.38
N GLU A 57 10.33 14.02 -5.54
CA GLU A 57 10.55 15.44 -5.84
C GLU A 57 11.41 15.65 -7.10
N GLU A 58 12.39 14.76 -7.31
CA GLU A 58 13.25 14.77 -8.49
C GLU A 58 13.30 13.38 -9.15
N GLY A 59 13.25 13.35 -10.48
CA GLY A 59 13.35 12.13 -11.27
C GLY A 59 12.00 11.57 -11.73
N GLU A 60 12.00 10.30 -12.13
CA GLU A 60 10.84 9.65 -12.74
C GLU A 60 9.91 9.01 -11.71
N LYS A 61 8.61 9.05 -12.00
CA LYS A 61 7.58 8.39 -11.21
C LYS A 61 7.77 6.87 -11.20
N ILE A 62 7.72 6.26 -10.02
CA ILE A 62 7.82 4.81 -9.86
C ILE A 62 6.40 4.24 -9.70
N GLN A 63 6.08 3.18 -10.43
CA GLN A 63 4.79 2.49 -10.36
C GLN A 63 5.03 1.00 -10.27
N TYR A 64 4.35 0.36 -9.32
CA TYR A 64 4.46 -1.08 -9.17
C TYR A 64 3.14 -1.69 -8.70
N SER A 65 2.95 -2.95 -9.05
CA SER A 65 1.84 -3.77 -8.59
C SER A 65 2.40 -5.07 -8.04
N PHE A 66 1.75 -5.61 -7.03
CA PHE A 66 2.17 -6.86 -6.42
C PHE A 66 0.97 -7.73 -6.10
N PHE A 67 1.21 -9.03 -6.10
CA PHE A 67 0.30 -10.05 -5.62
C PHE A 67 1.04 -10.87 -4.56
N MET A 68 0.43 -11.05 -3.39
CA MET A 68 1.04 -11.74 -2.26
C MET A 68 0.05 -12.73 -1.67
N LEU A 69 0.52 -13.95 -1.41
CA LEU A 69 -0.18 -14.94 -0.62
C LEU A 69 0.65 -15.27 0.61
N ASN A 70 0.19 -14.82 1.77
CA ASN A 70 0.80 -15.13 3.06
C ASN A 70 0.15 -16.38 3.64
N ILE A 71 0.94 -17.42 3.86
CA ILE A 71 0.51 -18.68 4.48
C ILE A 71 1.22 -18.80 5.82
N THR A 72 0.48 -18.94 6.91
CA THR A 72 1.02 -19.34 8.21
C THR A 72 0.81 -20.85 8.35
N LEU A 73 1.89 -21.59 8.52
CA LEU A 73 1.90 -23.04 8.74
C LEU A 73 1.78 -23.35 10.24
#